data_AF-A0AAV5X1D0-F1
#
_entry.id   AF-A0AAV5X1D0-F1
#
_cell.length_a   1.000
_cell.length_b   1.000
_cell.length_c   1.000
_cell.angle_alpha   90.00
_cell.angle_beta   90.00
_cell.angle_gamma   90.00
#
_symmetry.space_group_name_H-M   'P 1'
#
loop_
_entity.id
_entity.type
_entity.pdbx_description
1 polymer ?
#
loop_
_entity_poly.entity_id
_entity_poly.type
_entity_poly.pdbx_seq_one_letter_code
_entity_poly.pdbx_strand_id
1 'polypeptide(L)'
;MLRSECMEFEVVPERCLKNAHVEFHIGTPINQILTMLQQNARLLHNIDLMYSKKDPFGREVSIHLANGVRLVFDARSQLLKVFSEPGAEATMDKVEECFGSTHPGAYDESEKVYMQSWRGLSFCFPTNNSSHVEVAPGFGPNLRSLKYDSISAPKMTKMTIYKGTQLTKESDRWRLPQLALCGQNRLILAEAVREGDTITGMCFLFTTEDKVKIATRGATNEYELVTVKRTISFGDHVTKVMSTLGAPSKVFYKSDDKMSIHKYLKGREKETVDPQPHFFFNYFSMGFDILFDFTNQDSHQVRPAH
;
A
#
# COMPACT_ATOMS: atom_id res chain seq x y z
N MET A 1 21.02 26.89 -3.09
CA MET A 1 20.98 25.64 -2.31
C MET A 1 19.76 25.71 -1.41
N LEU A 2 18.66 25.04 -1.77
CA LEU A 2 17.56 24.84 -0.83
C LEU A 2 18.06 23.85 0.22
N ARG A 3 18.16 24.30 1.47
CA ARG A 3 18.35 23.41 2.63
C ARG A 3 17.28 22.33 2.51
N SER A 4 17.66 21.06 2.49
CA SER A 4 16.71 19.98 2.75
C SER A 4 16.17 20.24 4.16
N GLU A 5 14.99 20.83 4.26
CA GLU A 5 14.28 20.88 5.54
C GLU A 5 14.11 19.44 6.00
N CYS A 6 14.58 19.15 7.22
CA CYS A 6 14.34 17.86 7.84
C CYS A 6 12.82 17.74 7.98
N MET A 7 12.19 16.86 7.20
CA MET A 7 10.75 16.66 7.28
C MET A 7 10.41 15.99 8.60
N GLU A 8 9.89 16.79 9.52
CA GLU A 8 9.34 16.33 10.78
C GLU A 8 7.94 15.76 10.56
N PHE A 9 7.62 14.71 11.33
CA PHE A 9 6.33 14.07 11.29
C PHE A 9 5.75 14.00 12.70
N GLU A 10 4.47 14.35 12.81
CA GLU A 10 3.66 14.13 14.00
C GLU A 10 3.17 12.68 14.00
N VAL A 11 3.45 11.97 15.10
CA VAL A 11 2.93 10.63 15.35
C VAL A 11 1.54 10.76 15.95
N VAL A 12 0.52 10.22 15.26
CA VAL A 12 -0.86 10.17 15.75
C VAL A 12 -1.21 8.71 16.08
N PRO A 13 -1.20 8.31 17.37
CA PRO A 13 -1.52 6.95 17.78
C PRO A 13 -2.85 6.44 17.20
N GLU A 14 -2.92 5.15 16.91
CA GLU A 14 -4.05 4.47 16.25
C GLU A 14 -4.39 4.90 14.81
N ARG A 15 -3.75 5.94 14.27
CA ARG A 15 -4.17 6.56 13.01
C ARG A 15 -3.06 6.63 11.97
N CYS A 16 -2.09 7.51 12.16
CA CYS A 16 -1.19 7.91 11.08
C CYS A 16 0.11 8.53 11.56
N LEU A 17 1.03 8.64 10.60
CA LEU A 17 2.15 9.58 10.65
C LEU A 17 1.83 10.73 9.69
N LYS A 18 1.79 11.98 10.17
CA LYS A 18 1.39 13.13 9.32
C LYS A 18 2.34 14.31 9.45
N ASN A 19 2.35 15.17 8.45
CA ASN A 19 2.94 16.50 8.52
C ASN A 19 2.05 17.49 7.76
N ALA A 20 2.54 18.72 7.53
CA ALA A 20 1.77 19.74 6.82
C ALA A 20 1.40 19.39 5.36
N HIS A 21 2.04 18.38 4.76
CA HIS A 21 1.92 18.06 3.33
C HIS A 21 1.35 16.67 3.06
N VAL A 22 1.63 15.69 3.93
CA VAL A 22 1.26 14.28 3.71
C VAL A 22 0.78 13.62 5.00
N GLU A 23 -0.18 12.70 4.85
CA GLU A 23 -0.67 11.85 5.94
C GLU A 23 -0.58 10.37 5.55
N PHE A 24 0.30 9.64 6.22
CA PHE A 24 0.45 8.21 6.07
C PHE A 24 -0.48 7.49 7.07
N HIS A 25 -1.72 7.22 6.67
CA HIS A 25 -2.65 6.43 7.48
C HIS A 25 -2.31 4.94 7.42
N ILE A 26 -2.41 4.28 8.57
CA ILE A 26 -2.34 2.82 8.64
C ILE A 26 -3.46 2.21 7.82
N GLY A 27 -3.15 1.10 7.14
CA GLY A 27 -4.09 0.42 6.27
C GLY A 27 -4.25 1.09 4.90
N THR A 28 -3.54 2.19 4.63
CA THR A 28 -3.54 2.79 3.29
C THR A 28 -2.79 1.86 2.31
N PRO A 29 -3.34 1.59 1.11
CA PRO A 29 -2.70 0.76 0.10
C PRO A 29 -1.43 1.41 -0.46
N ILE A 30 -0.45 0.58 -0.82
CA ILE A 30 0.83 1.06 -1.36
C ILE A 30 0.67 1.96 -2.59
N ASN A 31 -0.27 1.66 -3.50
CA ASN A 31 -0.49 2.44 -4.70
C ASN A 31 -0.88 3.89 -4.39
N GLN A 32 -1.65 4.12 -3.31
CA GLN A 32 -2.06 5.46 -2.89
C GLN A 32 -0.94 6.20 -2.20
N ILE A 33 -0.15 5.49 -1.38
CA ILE A 33 1.08 6.06 -0.83
C ILE A 33 2.01 6.49 -1.96
N LEU A 34 2.23 5.65 -2.97
CA LEU A 34 3.05 6.00 -4.14
C LEU A 34 2.50 7.22 -4.90
N THR A 35 1.18 7.29 -5.12
CA THR A 35 0.55 8.47 -5.73
C THR A 35 0.78 9.74 -4.90
N MET A 36 0.59 9.66 -3.58
CA MET A 36 0.82 10.78 -2.67
C MET A 36 2.28 11.24 -2.67
N LEU A 37 3.22 10.29 -2.67
CA LEU A 37 4.66 10.58 -2.76
C LEU A 37 5.00 11.26 -4.10
N GLN A 38 4.45 10.76 -5.21
CA GLN A 38 4.65 11.36 -6.53
C GLN A 38 4.08 12.77 -6.63
N GLN A 39 2.90 13.03 -6.07
CA GLN A 39 2.30 14.36 -6.03
C GLN A 39 3.12 15.36 -5.20
N ASN A 40 3.84 14.86 -4.19
CA ASN A 40 4.68 15.66 -3.29
C ASN A 40 6.18 15.48 -3.54
N ALA A 41 6.58 15.05 -4.74
CA ALA A 41 7.97 14.70 -5.08
C ALA A 41 8.97 15.87 -4.99
N ARG A 42 8.47 17.12 -4.93
CA ARG A 42 9.31 18.32 -4.69
C ARG A 42 9.82 18.40 -3.25
N LEU A 43 9.06 17.85 -2.31
CA LEU A 43 9.34 17.88 -0.87
C LEU A 43 9.89 16.54 -0.40
N LEU A 44 9.33 15.44 -0.92
CA LEU A 44 9.72 14.07 -0.61
C LEU A 44 10.67 13.56 -1.71
N HIS A 45 11.94 13.91 -1.61
CA HIS A 45 13.02 13.39 -2.46
C HIS A 45 13.78 12.24 -1.80
N ASN A 46 14.61 11.53 -2.59
CA ASN A 46 15.43 10.39 -2.15
C ASN A 46 14.61 9.28 -1.48
N ILE A 47 13.65 8.74 -2.23
CA ILE A 47 12.78 7.67 -1.78
C ILE A 47 13.24 6.34 -2.40
N ASP A 48 13.47 5.33 -1.55
CA ASP A 48 13.86 3.99 -2.01
C ASP A 48 12.73 2.96 -1.78
N LEU A 49 12.30 2.32 -2.86
CA LEU A 49 11.33 1.22 -2.81
C LEU A 49 12.05 -0.14 -2.78
N MET A 50 11.90 -0.85 -1.68
CA MET A 50 12.47 -2.18 -1.47
C MET A 50 11.39 -3.25 -1.57
N TYR A 51 11.56 -4.21 -2.48
CA TYR A 51 10.65 -5.34 -2.69
C TYR A 51 11.42 -6.58 -3.17
N SER A 52 10.84 -7.76 -2.96
CA SER A 52 11.43 -9.03 -3.40
C SER A 52 10.87 -9.43 -4.77
N LYS A 53 11.71 -9.39 -5.81
CA LYS A 53 11.33 -9.91 -7.14
C LYS A 53 11.12 -11.44 -7.15
N LYS A 54 11.86 -12.16 -6.31
CA LYS A 54 11.82 -13.64 -6.24
C LYS A 54 10.60 -14.15 -5.47
N ASP A 55 10.13 -13.37 -4.51
CA ASP A 55 9.03 -13.73 -3.63
C ASP A 55 8.18 -12.49 -3.28
N PRO A 56 7.36 -12.01 -4.24
CA PRO A 56 6.66 -10.73 -4.13
C PRO A 56 5.48 -10.75 -3.13
N PHE A 57 4.97 -11.93 -2.77
CA PHE A 57 3.84 -12.09 -1.85
C PHE A 57 4.20 -12.74 -0.51
N GLY A 58 5.40 -13.30 -0.39
CA GLY A 58 5.93 -13.85 0.86
C GLY A 58 6.80 -12.88 1.65
N ARG A 59 7.36 -11.84 0.99
CA ARG A 59 8.16 -10.81 1.65
C ARG A 59 7.48 -9.44 1.63
N GLU A 60 7.65 -8.71 2.72
CA GLU A 60 7.12 -7.35 2.87
C GLU A 60 7.74 -6.39 1.85
N VAL A 61 6.96 -5.39 1.45
CA VAL A 61 7.42 -4.27 0.65
C VAL A 61 7.67 -3.09 1.58
N SER A 62 8.71 -2.30 1.33
CA SER A 62 8.95 -1.10 2.15
C SER A 62 9.43 0.09 1.34
N ILE A 63 9.00 1.28 1.74
CA ILE A 63 9.41 2.56 1.17
C ILE A 63 10.24 3.29 2.23
N HIS A 64 11.46 3.68 1.86
CA HIS A 64 12.37 4.41 2.73
C HIS A 64 12.34 5.88 2.34
N LEU A 65 12.09 6.75 3.30
CA LEU A 65 12.13 8.20 3.15
C LEU A 65 13.50 8.72 3.60
N ALA A 66 13.92 9.85 3.03
CA ALA A 66 15.23 10.45 3.31
C ALA A 66 15.47 10.81 4.79
N ASN A 67 14.42 11.01 5.57
CA ASN A 67 14.49 11.31 7.00
C ASN A 67 14.63 10.04 7.88
N GLY A 68 14.84 8.88 7.28
CA GLY A 68 14.96 7.59 7.96
C GLY A 68 13.64 6.84 8.15
N VAL A 69 12.49 7.50 7.97
CA VAL A 69 11.19 6.81 8.12
C VAL A 69 11.04 5.74 7.05
N ARG A 70 10.79 4.50 7.50
CA ARG A 70 10.51 3.36 6.64
C ARG A 70 9.04 2.95 6.76
N LEU A 71 8.29 3.09 5.68
CA LEU A 71 6.92 2.63 5.55
C LEU A 71 6.93 1.15 5.14
N VAL A 72 6.40 0.25 5.97
CA VAL A 72 6.38 -1.20 5.69
C VAL A 72 4.96 -1.65 5.39
N PHE A 73 4.81 -2.39 4.31
CA PHE A 73 3.55 -2.90 3.79
C PHE A 73 3.47 -4.41 3.96
N ASP A 74 2.30 -4.89 4.33
CA ASP A 74 2.01 -6.32 4.38
C ASP A 74 2.22 -6.99 3.01
N ALA A 75 2.84 -8.17 3.00
CA ALA A 75 3.27 -8.83 1.77
C ALA A 75 2.11 -9.21 0.82
N ARG A 76 0.93 -9.55 1.37
CA ARG A 76 -0.21 -10.01 0.59
C ARG A 76 -1.23 -8.92 0.33
N SER A 77 -1.64 -8.21 1.37
CA SER A 77 -2.66 -7.16 1.29
C SER A 77 -2.10 -5.83 0.76
N GLN A 78 -0.77 -5.65 0.81
CA GLN A 78 -0.06 -4.43 0.41
C GLN A 78 -0.59 -3.17 1.11
N LEU A 79 -1.08 -3.34 2.34
CA LEU A 79 -1.53 -2.26 3.20
C LEU A 79 -0.42 -1.83 4.14
N LEU A 80 -0.33 -0.52 4.40
CA LEU A 80 0.64 0.05 5.33
C LEU A 80 0.42 -0.49 6.75
N LYS A 81 1.47 -1.06 7.35
CA LYS A 81 1.44 -1.76 8.65
C LYS A 81 2.37 -1.14 9.69
N VAL A 82 3.60 -0.77 9.32
CA VAL A 82 4.66 -0.34 10.28
C VAL A 82 5.38 0.90 9.79
N PHE A 83 5.86 1.71 10.74
CA PHE A 83 6.78 2.82 10.54
C PHE A 83 8.14 2.49 11.18
N SER A 84 9.04 1.81 10.47
CA SER A 84 10.34 1.41 11.03
C SER A 84 11.36 2.56 10.95
N GLU A 85 12.32 2.56 11.88
CA GLU A 85 13.54 3.39 11.82
C GLU A 85 13.39 4.93 11.73
N PRO A 86 12.39 5.61 12.36
CA PRO A 86 12.34 7.08 12.30
C PRO A 86 13.54 7.72 13.03
N GLY A 87 14.63 7.95 12.31
CA GLY A 87 15.88 8.57 12.78
C GLY A 87 16.64 7.73 13.82
N ALA A 88 17.92 7.44 13.56
CA ALA A 88 18.80 6.66 14.44
C ALA A 88 19.19 7.36 15.77
N GLU A 89 18.37 8.28 16.27
CA GLU A 89 18.63 9.15 17.42
C GLU A 89 17.55 9.10 18.52
N ALA A 90 16.46 8.35 18.32
CA ALA A 90 15.44 8.19 19.35
C ALA A 90 15.88 7.14 20.38
N THR A 91 16.02 7.58 21.63
CA THR A 91 16.30 6.74 22.80
C THR A 91 15.02 6.53 23.60
N MET A 92 15.04 5.54 24.51
CA MET A 92 13.92 5.27 25.41
C MET A 92 13.52 6.50 26.24
N ASP A 93 14.51 7.24 26.78
CA ASP A 93 14.28 8.45 27.58
C ASP A 93 13.49 9.52 26.81
N LYS A 94 13.84 9.77 25.54
CA LYS A 94 13.12 10.72 24.69
C LYS A 94 11.69 10.28 24.41
N VAL A 95 11.48 8.97 24.23
CA VAL A 95 10.13 8.42 24.02
C VAL A 95 9.29 8.61 25.28
N GLU A 96 9.84 8.36 26.46
CA GLU A 96 9.14 8.57 27.73
C GLU A 96 8.86 10.06 28.00
N GLU A 97 9.76 10.97 27.61
CA GLU A 97 9.53 12.41 27.69
C GLU A 97 8.36 12.86 26.78
N CYS A 98 8.28 12.31 25.56
CA CYS A 98 7.25 12.68 24.59
C CYS A 98 5.87 12.05 24.86
N PHE A 99 5.83 10.78 25.26
CA PHE A 99 4.57 10.01 25.39
C PHE A 99 4.18 9.73 26.84
N GLY A 100 5.00 10.15 27.80
CA GLY A 100 4.85 9.86 29.21
C GLY A 100 5.36 8.47 29.59
N SER A 101 5.69 8.30 30.86
CA SER A 101 6.18 7.03 31.40
C SER A 101 5.08 5.95 31.36
N THR A 102 5.42 4.77 30.83
CA THR A 102 4.57 3.57 30.92
C THR A 102 5.12 2.59 31.95
N HIS A 103 4.24 1.75 32.50
CA HIS A 103 4.61 0.54 33.26
C HIS A 103 5.66 -0.31 32.50
N PRO A 104 6.43 -1.19 33.18
CA PRO A 104 7.61 -1.85 32.60
C PRO A 104 7.33 -2.46 31.23
N GLY A 105 8.28 -2.35 30.32
CA GLY A 105 8.15 -2.88 28.96
C GLY A 105 8.21 -4.40 28.94
N ALA A 106 7.66 -4.98 27.87
CA ALA A 106 7.78 -6.40 27.60
C ALA A 106 9.15 -6.68 26.98
N TYR A 107 9.85 -7.71 27.45
CA TYR A 107 11.12 -8.13 26.87
C TYR A 107 10.96 -9.47 26.14
N ASP A 108 11.42 -9.50 24.90
CA ASP A 108 11.55 -10.72 24.12
C ASP A 108 12.98 -11.24 24.23
N GLU A 109 13.15 -12.35 24.95
CA GLU A 109 14.44 -13.01 25.15
C GLU A 109 15.00 -13.62 23.87
N SER A 110 14.13 -14.02 22.93
CA SER A 110 14.52 -14.69 21.69
C SER A 110 15.13 -13.70 20.69
N GLU A 111 14.48 -12.56 20.52
CA GLU A 111 14.93 -11.48 19.63
C GLU A 111 15.88 -10.50 20.32
N LYS A 112 16.02 -10.59 21.66
CA LYS A 112 16.77 -9.62 22.49
C LYS A 112 16.28 -8.20 22.27
N VAL A 113 14.95 -8.03 22.29
CA VAL A 113 14.27 -6.75 22.05
C VAL A 113 13.40 -6.39 23.24
N TYR A 114 13.57 -5.16 23.71
CA TYR A 114 12.68 -4.55 24.69
C TYR A 114 11.61 -3.72 23.99
N MET A 115 10.35 -3.89 24.40
CA MET A 115 9.21 -3.24 23.78
C MET A 115 8.43 -2.42 24.82
N GLN A 116 8.33 -1.11 24.57
CA GLN A 116 7.43 -0.23 25.31
C GLN A 116 6.16 0.01 24.49
N SER A 117 5.01 -0.02 25.14
CA SER A 117 3.70 0.07 24.47
C SER A 117 2.79 1.07 25.16
N TRP A 118 2.20 1.93 24.35
CA TRP A 118 1.10 2.82 24.68
C TRP A 118 -0.15 2.33 23.94
N ARG A 119 -1.28 2.93 24.28
CA ARG A 119 -2.48 2.75 23.45
C ARG A 119 -2.20 3.25 22.03
N GLY A 120 -2.20 2.31 21.09
CA GLY A 120 -2.07 2.53 19.66
C GLY A 120 -0.66 2.79 19.13
N LEU A 121 0.37 2.54 19.94
CA LEU A 121 1.76 2.81 19.61
C LEU A 121 2.70 1.86 20.38
N SER A 122 3.76 1.38 19.74
CA SER A 122 4.85 0.69 20.43
C SER A 122 6.20 1.02 19.83
N PHE A 123 7.23 0.92 20.66
CA PHE A 123 8.61 1.16 20.30
C PHE A 123 9.47 -0.03 20.70
N CYS A 124 10.33 -0.48 19.78
CA CYS A 124 11.27 -1.56 20.01
C CYS A 124 12.69 -1.04 20.13
N PHE A 125 13.37 -1.51 21.18
CA PHE A 125 14.74 -1.19 21.53
C PHE A 125 15.55 -2.49 21.62
N PRO A 126 16.36 -2.83 20.62
CA PRO A 126 17.23 -4.00 20.66
C PRO A 126 18.33 -3.81 21.70
N THR A 127 18.61 -4.86 22.47
CA THR A 127 19.64 -4.87 23.51
C THR A 127 20.94 -5.52 23.06
N ASN A 128 20.94 -6.22 21.91
CA ASN A 128 22.11 -6.89 21.34
C ASN A 128 23.21 -5.92 20.86
N ASN A 129 22.86 -4.69 20.50
CA ASN A 129 23.76 -3.72 19.90
C ASN A 129 24.43 -2.78 20.92
N SER A 130 24.02 -2.84 22.19
CA SER A 130 24.52 -1.96 23.24
C SER A 130 25.34 -2.74 24.27
N SER A 131 26.64 -2.52 24.28
CA SER A 131 27.50 -2.97 25.39
C SER A 131 27.05 -2.30 26.69
N HIS A 132 26.79 -3.07 27.75
CA HIS A 132 26.35 -2.62 29.08
C HIS A 132 24.85 -2.37 29.31
N VAL A 133 23.96 -2.99 28.52
CA VAL A 133 22.52 -3.02 28.86
C VAL A 133 22.22 -4.25 29.70
N GLU A 134 21.83 -4.05 30.96
CA GLU A 134 21.37 -5.10 31.85
C GLU A 134 19.83 -5.18 31.83
N VAL A 135 19.32 -6.40 31.65
CA VAL A 135 17.88 -6.67 31.71
C VAL A 135 17.55 -7.12 33.12
N ALA A 136 16.96 -6.24 33.92
CA ALA A 136 16.52 -6.55 35.27
C ALA A 136 15.11 -7.19 35.27
N PRO A 137 14.85 -8.15 36.17
CA PRO A 137 13.53 -8.76 36.31
C PRO A 137 12.50 -7.71 36.72
N GLY A 138 11.34 -7.71 36.06
CA GLY A 138 10.20 -6.84 36.36
C GLY A 138 9.04 -7.59 37.01
N PHE A 139 7.92 -6.89 37.21
CA PHE A 139 6.70 -7.48 37.79
C PHE A 139 5.92 -8.24 36.73
N GLY A 140 5.96 -9.58 36.74
CA GLY A 140 5.19 -10.43 35.85
C GLY A 140 6.05 -11.24 34.87
N PRO A 141 5.44 -12.15 34.07
CA PRO A 141 6.17 -13.16 33.33
C PRO A 141 7.16 -12.58 32.31
N ASN A 142 6.75 -11.57 31.53
CA ASN A 142 7.55 -10.98 30.44
C ASN A 142 7.94 -9.51 30.66
N LEU A 143 7.54 -8.93 31.78
CA LEU A 143 7.83 -7.52 32.08
C LEU A 143 9.25 -7.43 32.64
N ARG A 144 10.06 -6.54 32.07
CA ARG A 144 11.44 -6.31 32.49
C ARG A 144 11.69 -4.80 32.57
N SER A 145 12.81 -4.43 33.16
CA SER A 145 13.33 -3.06 33.12
C SER A 145 14.74 -3.11 32.59
N LEU A 146 15.11 -2.14 31.75
CA LEU A 146 16.48 -2.01 31.29
C LEU A 146 17.27 -1.09 32.23
N LYS A 147 18.50 -1.48 32.54
CA LYS A 147 19.49 -0.62 33.20
C LYS A 147 20.64 -0.41 32.24
N TYR A 148 20.99 0.85 32.01
CA TYR A 148 22.04 1.26 31.10
C TYR A 148 22.57 2.62 31.53
N ASP A 149 23.79 2.95 31.09
CA ASP A 149 24.32 4.31 31.19
C ASP A 149 23.88 5.15 29.97
N SER A 150 24.01 6.48 30.04
CA SER A 150 23.57 7.37 28.97
C SER A 150 24.25 7.11 27.62
N ILE A 151 25.41 6.44 27.60
CA ILE A 151 26.20 6.17 26.38
C ILE A 151 25.77 4.83 25.73
N SER A 152 25.32 3.87 26.53
CA SER A 152 24.82 2.55 26.10
C SER A 152 23.31 2.51 25.86
N ALA A 153 22.61 3.63 26.04
CA ALA A 153 21.18 3.75 25.83
C ALA A 153 20.72 3.09 24.51
N PRO A 154 19.88 2.05 24.57
CA PRO A 154 19.36 1.40 23.39
C PRO A 154 18.69 2.39 22.44
N LYS A 155 19.06 2.30 21.16
CA LYS A 155 18.44 3.09 20.11
C LYS A 155 17.20 2.39 19.60
N MET A 156 16.12 3.15 19.41
CA MET A 156 14.90 2.65 18.80
C MET A 156 15.18 2.18 17.36
N THR A 157 14.69 1.00 17.00
CA THR A 157 14.78 0.47 15.62
C THR A 157 13.43 0.36 14.93
N LYS A 158 12.34 0.26 15.70
CA LYS A 158 11.01 0.08 15.15
C LYS A 158 9.98 0.84 15.95
N MET A 159 9.14 1.60 15.26
CA MET A 159 7.91 2.17 15.79
C MET A 159 6.72 1.50 15.08
N THR A 160 5.76 1.02 15.86
CA THR A 160 4.54 0.44 15.29
C THR A 160 3.35 1.21 15.81
N ILE A 161 2.62 1.87 14.92
CA ILE A 161 1.29 2.41 15.24
C ILE A 161 0.30 1.26 15.01
N TYR A 162 -0.71 1.11 15.86
CA TYR A 162 -1.75 0.07 15.71
C TYR A 162 -3.05 0.53 16.36
N LYS A 163 -4.17 -0.17 16.14
CA LYS A 163 -5.44 0.18 16.80
C LYS A 163 -5.59 -0.55 18.11
N GLY A 164 -6.06 0.14 19.16
CA GLY A 164 -6.31 -0.46 20.47
C GLY A 164 -5.11 -0.43 21.41
N THR A 165 -5.15 -1.26 22.46
CA THR A 165 -4.21 -1.17 23.60
C THR A 165 -2.97 -2.04 23.47
N GLN A 166 -2.99 -3.09 22.63
CA GLN A 166 -1.85 -3.97 22.41
C GLN A 166 -1.77 -4.39 20.95
N LEU A 167 -0.55 -4.66 20.48
CA LEU A 167 -0.32 -5.23 19.16
C LEU A 167 -0.77 -6.71 19.18
N THR A 168 -1.94 -6.98 18.63
CA THR A 168 -2.49 -8.35 18.52
C THR A 168 -2.30 -8.90 17.11
N LYS A 169 -2.37 -10.23 16.93
CA LYS A 169 -2.46 -10.85 15.60
C LYS A 169 -3.69 -10.36 14.80
N GLU A 170 -4.73 -9.89 15.49
CA GLU A 170 -5.92 -9.30 14.85
C GLU A 170 -5.68 -7.85 14.39
N SER A 171 -4.69 -7.16 14.98
CA SER A 171 -4.22 -5.86 14.51
C SER A 171 -3.68 -5.94 13.08
N ASP A 172 -3.24 -7.12 12.63
CA ASP A 172 -2.83 -7.38 11.25
C ASP A 172 -3.97 -7.26 10.23
N ARG A 173 -5.24 -7.29 10.66
CA ARG A 173 -6.40 -7.04 9.78
C ARG A 173 -6.64 -5.55 9.68
N TRP A 174 -5.71 -4.84 9.04
CA TRP A 174 -5.82 -3.41 8.80
C TRP A 174 -7.05 -3.10 7.97
N ARG A 175 -7.99 -2.34 8.55
CA ARG A 175 -9.13 -1.82 7.83
C ARG A 175 -8.67 -0.60 7.03
N LEU A 176 -8.98 -0.62 5.74
CA LEU A 176 -8.76 0.51 4.85
C LEU A 176 -9.41 1.77 5.44
N PRO A 177 -8.66 2.87 5.62
CA PRO A 177 -9.26 4.15 5.98
C PRO A 177 -10.30 4.56 4.93
N GLN A 178 -11.47 5.09 5.33
CA GLN A 178 -12.45 5.61 4.37
C GLN A 178 -11.84 6.70 3.47
N LEU A 179 -10.99 7.56 4.05
CA LEU A 179 -10.21 8.58 3.35
C LEU A 179 -9.30 8.00 2.25
N ALA A 180 -8.98 6.71 2.32
CA ALA A 180 -8.20 6.06 1.27
C ALA A 180 -9.06 5.84 0.01
N LEU A 181 -10.39 5.73 0.08
CA LEU A 181 -11.17 5.45 -1.13
C LEU A 181 -11.19 6.64 -2.09
N CYS A 182 -11.45 7.88 -1.65
CA CYS A 182 -11.41 9.08 -2.52
C CYS A 182 -12.12 8.87 -3.88
N GLY A 183 -13.29 8.20 -3.89
CA GLY A 183 -14.00 7.84 -5.13
C GLY A 183 -13.36 6.76 -6.01
N GLN A 184 -12.30 6.10 -5.56
CA GLN A 184 -11.66 4.97 -6.24
C GLN A 184 -12.31 3.64 -5.85
N ASN A 185 -12.43 2.74 -6.84
CA ASN A 185 -12.79 1.36 -6.59
C ASN A 185 -11.60 0.59 -6.02
N ARG A 186 -11.84 -0.22 -4.98
CA ARG A 186 -10.86 -1.10 -4.37
C ARG A 186 -11.21 -2.55 -4.66
N LEU A 187 -10.34 -3.24 -5.39
CA LEU A 187 -10.51 -4.68 -5.61
C LEU A 187 -10.35 -5.45 -4.28
N ILE A 188 -11.35 -6.25 -3.94
CA ILE A 188 -11.32 -7.22 -2.84
C ILE A 188 -10.89 -8.58 -3.38
N LEU A 189 -11.48 -8.99 -4.49
CA LEU A 189 -11.31 -10.33 -5.05
C LEU A 189 -11.51 -10.30 -6.56
N ALA A 190 -10.62 -10.96 -7.29
CA ALA A 190 -10.78 -11.25 -8.71
C ALA A 190 -10.74 -12.76 -8.92
N GLU A 191 -11.80 -13.29 -9.53
CA GLU A 191 -11.97 -14.72 -9.78
C GLU A 191 -12.21 -14.98 -11.26
N ALA A 192 -11.64 -16.07 -11.77
CA ALA A 192 -11.92 -16.53 -13.12
C ALA A 192 -13.35 -17.06 -13.21
N VAL A 193 -14.11 -16.59 -14.20
CA VAL A 193 -15.40 -17.17 -14.57
C VAL A 193 -15.14 -18.30 -15.54
N ARG A 194 -15.70 -19.47 -15.26
CA ARG A 194 -15.47 -20.70 -16.03
C ARG A 194 -16.77 -21.29 -16.56
N GLU A 195 -16.73 -21.76 -17.79
CA GLU A 195 -17.72 -22.65 -18.38
C GLU A 195 -17.03 -23.98 -18.70
N GLY A 196 -17.32 -25.00 -17.90
CA GLY A 196 -16.55 -26.25 -17.91
C GLY A 196 -15.09 -25.99 -17.54
N ASP A 197 -14.16 -26.41 -18.40
CA ASP A 197 -12.72 -26.22 -18.21
C ASP A 197 -12.20 -24.89 -18.82
N THR A 198 -13.06 -24.16 -19.54
CA THR A 198 -12.67 -22.93 -20.23
C THR A 198 -12.93 -21.70 -19.37
N ILE A 199 -11.93 -20.82 -19.23
CA ILE A 199 -12.13 -19.50 -18.61
C ILE A 199 -12.80 -18.59 -19.63
N THR A 200 -14.00 -18.12 -19.32
CA THR A 200 -14.80 -17.26 -20.20
C THR A 200 -14.76 -15.80 -19.80
N GLY A 201 -14.23 -15.48 -18.62
CA GLY A 201 -14.12 -14.09 -18.17
C GLY A 201 -13.53 -13.94 -16.76
N MET A 202 -13.74 -12.76 -16.19
CA MET A 202 -13.31 -12.42 -14.84
C MET A 202 -14.43 -11.73 -14.07
N CYS A 203 -14.60 -12.16 -12.82
CA CYS A 203 -15.49 -11.56 -11.87
C CYS A 203 -14.68 -10.79 -10.82
N PHE A 204 -15.01 -9.52 -10.66
CA PHE A 204 -14.41 -8.60 -9.71
C PHE A 204 -15.40 -8.27 -8.60
N LEU A 205 -14.97 -8.47 -7.37
CA LEU A 205 -15.62 -7.95 -6.18
C LEU A 205 -14.82 -6.73 -5.73
N PHE A 206 -15.43 -5.55 -5.71
CA PHE A 206 -14.77 -4.34 -5.26
C PHE A 206 -15.61 -3.54 -4.27
N THR A 207 -14.94 -2.81 -3.38
CA THR A 207 -15.57 -1.79 -2.55
C THR A 207 -15.55 -0.46 -3.29
N THR A 208 -16.66 0.27 -3.23
CA THR A 208 -16.82 1.61 -3.80
C THR A 208 -17.69 2.47 -2.90
N GLU A 209 -17.64 3.78 -3.10
CA GLU A 209 -18.49 4.75 -2.42
C GLU A 209 -19.76 4.98 -3.24
N ASP A 210 -20.93 4.65 -2.69
CA ASP A 210 -22.22 4.88 -3.35
C ASP A 210 -23.13 5.74 -2.47
N LYS A 211 -24.04 6.47 -3.11
CA LYS A 211 -25.03 7.29 -2.42
C LYS A 211 -26.07 6.40 -1.79
N VAL A 212 -26.34 6.60 -0.50
CA VAL A 212 -27.42 5.88 0.16
C VAL A 212 -28.76 6.27 -0.48
N LYS A 213 -29.49 5.31 -1.04
CA LYS A 213 -30.89 5.49 -1.47
C LYS A 213 -31.80 5.53 -0.23
N ILE A 214 -31.63 6.49 0.67
CA ILE A 214 -32.60 6.70 1.75
C ILE A 214 -33.78 7.48 1.16
N ALA A 215 -34.87 6.76 0.92
CA ALA A 215 -36.19 7.29 0.56
C ALA A 215 -36.89 8.00 1.74
N THR A 216 -36.14 8.58 2.67
CA THR A 216 -36.66 9.25 3.86
C THR A 216 -36.18 10.70 3.85
N ARG A 217 -37.15 11.62 3.91
CA ARG A 217 -36.94 13.07 3.87
C ARG A 217 -35.95 13.50 4.97
N GLY A 218 -34.70 13.75 4.59
CA GLY A 218 -33.64 14.22 5.48
C GLY A 218 -32.23 13.77 5.08
N ALA A 219 -31.95 13.67 3.79
CA ALA A 219 -30.69 13.10 3.28
C ALA A 219 -29.46 13.89 3.76
N THR A 220 -28.66 13.27 4.62
CA THR A 220 -27.25 13.62 4.74
C THR A 220 -26.58 13.18 3.42
N ASN A 221 -25.74 14.04 2.84
CA ASN A 221 -24.95 13.74 1.62
C ASN A 221 -23.80 12.76 1.94
N GLU A 222 -24.08 11.73 2.72
CA GLU A 222 -23.07 10.76 3.16
C GLU A 222 -22.99 9.62 2.14
N TYR A 223 -21.77 9.38 1.67
CA TYR A 223 -21.43 8.22 0.85
C TYR A 223 -21.17 7.05 1.79
N GLU A 224 -21.77 5.89 1.51
CA GLU A 224 -21.47 4.66 2.23
C GLU A 224 -20.61 3.73 1.38
N LEU A 225 -19.79 2.93 2.06
CA LEU A 225 -19.01 1.89 1.41
C LEU A 225 -19.90 0.70 1.09
N VAL A 226 -20.05 0.44 -0.21
CA VAL A 226 -20.79 -0.71 -0.72
C VAL A 226 -19.84 -1.66 -1.42
N THR A 227 -20.14 -2.95 -1.30
CA THR A 227 -19.42 -4.00 -2.05
C THR A 227 -20.22 -4.34 -3.29
N VAL A 228 -19.60 -4.21 -4.45
CA VAL A 228 -20.22 -4.46 -5.75
C VAL A 228 -19.49 -5.60 -6.45
N LYS A 229 -20.27 -6.50 -7.05
CA LYS A 229 -19.78 -7.60 -7.90
C LYS A 229 -20.02 -7.25 -9.37
N ARG A 230 -18.98 -7.36 -10.19
CA ARG A 230 -19.02 -7.08 -11.63
C ARG A 230 -18.27 -8.14 -12.40
N THR A 231 -18.80 -8.52 -13.55
CA THR A 231 -18.20 -9.53 -14.41
C THR A 231 -17.94 -8.92 -15.77
N ILE A 232 -16.76 -9.18 -16.31
CA ILE A 232 -16.43 -8.97 -17.72
C ILE A 232 -16.18 -10.34 -18.35
N SER A 233 -16.56 -10.49 -19.61
CA SER A 233 -16.29 -11.69 -20.39
C SER A 233 -15.24 -11.43 -21.45
N PHE A 234 -14.51 -12.48 -21.84
CA PHE A 234 -13.73 -12.42 -23.06
C PHE A 234 -14.67 -12.19 -24.25
N GLY A 235 -14.30 -11.29 -25.15
CA GLY A 235 -15.22 -10.78 -26.19
C GLY A 235 -15.92 -9.47 -25.86
N ASP A 236 -15.90 -8.99 -24.61
CA ASP A 236 -16.58 -7.74 -24.26
C ASP A 236 -15.94 -6.53 -24.93
N HIS A 237 -16.80 -5.66 -25.49
CA HIS A 237 -16.39 -4.40 -26.08
C HIS A 237 -15.78 -3.44 -25.03
N VAL A 238 -14.86 -2.58 -25.43
CA VAL A 238 -14.24 -1.55 -24.57
C VAL A 238 -15.27 -0.73 -23.78
N THR A 239 -16.35 -0.30 -24.43
CA THR A 239 -17.46 0.42 -23.78
C THR A 239 -18.15 -0.41 -22.69
N LYS A 240 -18.30 -1.72 -22.90
CA LYS A 240 -18.85 -2.63 -21.89
C LYS A 240 -17.91 -2.73 -20.69
N VAL A 241 -16.61 -2.91 -20.92
CA VAL A 241 -15.61 -2.92 -19.86
C VAL A 241 -15.62 -1.61 -19.07
N MET A 242 -15.60 -0.46 -19.75
CA MET A 242 -15.65 0.86 -19.10
C MET A 242 -16.94 1.06 -18.29
N SER A 243 -18.09 0.66 -18.83
CA SER A 243 -19.38 0.75 -18.11
C SER A 243 -19.44 -0.16 -16.88
N THR A 244 -18.66 -1.23 -16.87
CA THR A 244 -18.66 -2.27 -15.83
C THR A 244 -17.68 -1.96 -14.71
N LEU A 245 -16.46 -1.51 -15.06
CA LEU A 245 -15.35 -1.30 -14.12
C LEU A 245 -15.03 0.17 -13.85
N GLY A 246 -15.54 1.09 -14.68
CA GLY A 246 -15.20 2.50 -14.65
C GLY A 246 -14.07 2.86 -15.63
N ALA A 247 -13.59 4.10 -15.54
CA ALA A 247 -12.48 4.57 -16.36
C ALA A 247 -11.14 3.99 -15.88
N PRO A 248 -10.23 3.60 -16.79
CA PRO A 248 -8.89 3.17 -16.42
C PRO A 248 -8.06 4.35 -15.89
N SER A 249 -7.06 4.05 -15.06
CA SER A 249 -6.08 5.03 -14.59
C SER A 249 -5.21 5.54 -15.73
N LYS A 250 -4.83 4.65 -16.65
CA LYS A 250 -4.05 4.99 -17.85
C LYS A 250 -4.33 4.00 -18.97
N VAL A 251 -4.22 4.47 -20.21
CA VAL A 251 -4.23 3.63 -21.41
C VAL A 251 -2.81 3.57 -21.96
N PHE A 252 -2.36 2.36 -22.26
CA PHE A 252 -1.04 2.12 -22.82
C PHE A 252 -1.19 1.36 -24.13
N TYR A 253 -0.47 1.78 -25.15
CA TYR A 253 -0.43 1.11 -26.44
C TYR A 253 0.79 0.20 -26.47
N LYS A 254 0.62 -1.02 -26.97
CA LYS A 254 1.73 -1.90 -27.29
C LYS A 254 2.57 -1.15 -28.32
N SER A 255 3.81 -0.82 -27.97
CA SER A 255 4.73 -0.18 -28.90
C SER A 255 4.96 -1.12 -30.07
N ASP A 256 4.47 -0.76 -31.25
CA ASP A 256 4.82 -1.43 -32.48
C ASP A 256 6.35 -1.39 -32.65
N ASP A 257 6.90 -2.54 -33.02
CA ASP A 257 8.30 -2.66 -33.39
C ASP A 257 8.62 -1.61 -34.47
N LYS A 258 9.46 -0.62 -34.14
CA LYS A 258 9.85 0.49 -35.02
C LYS A 258 10.65 0.04 -36.25
N MET A 259 10.74 -1.27 -36.52
CA MET A 259 11.34 -1.91 -37.69
C MET A 259 10.32 -2.32 -38.78
N SER A 260 9.01 -2.06 -38.60
CA SER A 260 7.96 -2.41 -39.59
C SER A 260 8.02 -1.62 -40.90
N ILE A 261 8.87 -0.59 -41.00
CA ILE A 261 9.09 0.22 -42.21
C ILE A 261 9.57 -0.65 -43.39
N HIS A 262 10.25 -1.75 -43.13
CA HIS A 262 10.72 -2.66 -44.18
C HIS A 262 9.61 -3.53 -44.81
N LYS A 263 8.40 -3.58 -44.23
CA LYS A 263 7.25 -4.24 -44.88
C LYS A 263 6.68 -3.44 -46.05
N TYR A 264 6.92 -2.13 -46.09
CA TYR A 264 6.40 -1.24 -47.15
C TYR A 264 7.15 -1.32 -48.49
N LEU A 265 8.29 -2.04 -48.57
CA LEU A 265 9.08 -2.11 -49.81
C LEU A 265 8.79 -3.32 -50.69
N LYS A 266 7.87 -4.22 -50.30
CA LYS A 266 7.41 -5.32 -51.15
C LYS A 266 5.91 -5.23 -51.44
N GLY A 267 5.58 -4.37 -52.40
CA GLY A 267 4.55 -4.65 -53.40
C GLY A 267 3.09 -4.62 -52.95
N ARG A 268 2.40 -3.61 -53.50
CA ARG A 268 0.97 -3.52 -53.81
C ARG A 268 -0.03 -3.08 -52.72
N GLU A 269 -0.72 -2.02 -53.14
CA GLU A 269 -2.11 -1.62 -52.90
C GLU A 269 -2.51 -1.01 -51.55
N LYS A 270 -3.10 0.19 -51.66
CA LYS A 270 -3.75 0.94 -50.62
C LYS A 270 -4.94 0.14 -50.10
N GLU A 271 -4.76 -0.57 -48.99
CA GLU A 271 -5.86 -1.01 -48.15
C GLU A 271 -5.82 -0.26 -46.81
N THR A 272 -7.02 -0.02 -46.32
CA THR A 272 -7.43 0.87 -45.25
C THR A 272 -6.79 0.56 -43.89
N VAL A 273 -6.37 1.63 -43.19
CA VAL A 273 -6.14 1.74 -41.73
C VAL A 273 -5.31 0.60 -41.14
N ASP A 274 -4.04 0.90 -40.82
CA ASP A 274 -3.19 0.06 -39.96
C ASP A 274 -4.04 -0.60 -38.84
N PRO A 275 -3.88 -1.91 -38.56
CA PRO A 275 -4.57 -2.52 -37.43
C PRO A 275 -4.26 -1.70 -36.20
N GLN A 276 -5.31 -1.18 -35.54
CA GLN A 276 -5.12 -0.35 -34.34
C GLN A 276 -4.22 -1.12 -33.37
N PRO A 277 -3.17 -0.49 -32.83
CA PRO A 277 -2.23 -1.19 -31.97
C PRO A 277 -2.97 -1.72 -30.75
N HIS A 278 -2.71 -2.97 -30.37
CA HIS A 278 -3.22 -3.54 -29.12
C HIS A 278 -2.94 -2.56 -27.98
N PHE A 279 -3.90 -2.35 -27.11
CA PHE A 279 -3.73 -1.48 -25.97
C PHE A 279 -4.24 -2.15 -24.71
N PHE A 280 -3.75 -1.69 -23.57
CA PHE A 280 -4.24 -2.12 -22.28
C PHE A 280 -4.76 -0.96 -21.45
N PHE A 281 -5.84 -1.24 -20.75
CA PHE A 281 -6.38 -0.42 -19.68
C PHE A 281 -5.69 -0.80 -18.38
N ASN A 282 -4.96 0.15 -17.80
CA ASN A 282 -4.34 -0.01 -16.50
C ASN A 282 -5.28 0.51 -15.42
N TYR A 283 -5.73 -0.37 -14.54
CA TYR A 283 -6.51 -0.03 -13.35
C TYR A 283 -5.59 -0.08 -12.14
N PHE A 284 -4.66 0.88 -12.05
CA PHE A 284 -3.62 0.90 -11.03
C PHE A 284 -4.17 0.84 -9.59
N SER A 285 -5.28 1.53 -9.30
CA SER A 285 -5.91 1.50 -7.97
C SER A 285 -6.51 0.14 -7.60
N MET A 286 -6.87 -0.66 -8.61
CA MET A 286 -7.42 -2.01 -8.44
C MET A 286 -6.36 -3.11 -8.63
N GLY A 287 -5.16 -2.77 -9.11
CA GLY A 287 -4.03 -3.69 -9.20
C GLY A 287 -4.08 -4.66 -10.39
N PHE A 288 -4.78 -4.33 -11.46
CA PHE A 288 -4.84 -5.18 -12.66
C PHE A 288 -4.84 -4.38 -13.97
N ASP A 289 -4.49 -5.07 -15.05
CA ASP A 289 -4.52 -4.57 -16.42
C ASP A 289 -5.50 -5.40 -17.26
N ILE A 290 -6.18 -4.75 -18.22
CA ILE A 290 -7.02 -5.42 -19.21
C ILE A 290 -6.45 -5.15 -20.59
N LEU A 291 -6.03 -6.21 -21.29
CA LEU A 291 -5.53 -6.14 -22.66
C LEU A 291 -6.68 -6.26 -23.67
N PHE A 292 -6.70 -5.37 -24.64
CA PHE A 292 -7.58 -5.42 -25.81
C PHE A 292 -6.75 -5.75 -27.05
N ASP A 293 -7.15 -6.83 -27.72
CA ASP A 293 -6.53 -7.32 -28.94
C ASP A 293 -7.38 -6.91 -30.17
N PHE A 294 -6.71 -6.63 -31.28
CA PHE A 294 -7.30 -6.29 -32.58
C PHE A 294 -6.89 -7.37 -33.60
N THR A 295 -7.38 -8.59 -33.43
CA THR A 295 -7.32 -9.58 -34.51
C THR A 295 -8.52 -9.37 -35.43
N ASN A 296 -8.24 -9.07 -36.69
CA ASN A 296 -9.16 -8.77 -37.80
C ASN A 296 -10.59 -9.35 -37.69
N GLN A 297 -11.55 -8.44 -37.95
CA GLN A 297 -13.01 -8.58 -37.98
C GLN A 297 -13.69 -8.51 -36.60
N ASP A 298 -14.31 -7.36 -36.36
CA ASP A 298 -15.17 -6.96 -35.22
C ASP A 298 -14.49 -6.57 -33.91
N SER A 299 -14.15 -5.28 -33.87
CA SER A 299 -14.15 -4.35 -32.72
C SER A 299 -13.96 -4.93 -31.30
N HIS A 300 -12.81 -4.56 -30.70
CA HIS A 300 -12.62 -4.26 -29.28
C HIS A 300 -12.87 -5.41 -28.27
N GLN A 301 -12.29 -6.58 -28.44
CA GLN A 301 -12.56 -7.72 -27.55
C GLN A 301 -11.44 -7.99 -26.53
N VAL A 302 -11.83 -8.35 -25.29
CA VAL A 302 -10.90 -8.84 -24.24
C VAL A 302 -10.49 -10.29 -24.53
N ARG A 303 -9.20 -10.65 -24.41
CA ARG A 303 -8.69 -12.05 -24.50
C ARG A 303 -7.69 -12.37 -23.39
N PRO A 304 -7.52 -13.66 -23.01
CA PRO A 304 -6.54 -14.08 -22.00
C PRO A 304 -5.10 -13.85 -22.47
N ALA A 305 -4.20 -13.51 -21.55
CA ALA A 305 -2.76 -13.47 -21.81
C ALA A 305 -2.21 -14.91 -21.89
N HIS A 306 -1.55 -15.25 -22.99
CA HIS A 306 -0.77 -16.48 -23.16
C HIS A 306 0.62 -16.35 -22.54
#